data_AF-A0A3L7YLQ7-F1
#
_entry.id   AF-A0A3L7YLQ7-F1
#
_cell.length_a   1.000
_cell.length_b   1.000
_cell.length_c   1.000
_cell.angle_alpha   90.00
_cell.angle_beta   90.00
_cell.angle_gamma   90.00
#
_symmetry.space_group_name_H-M   'P 1'
#
loop_
_entity.id
_entity.type
_entity.pdbx_description
1 polymer ?
#
loop_
_entity_poly.entity_id
_entity_poly.type
_entity_poly.pdbx_seq_one_letter_code
_entity_poly.pdbx_strand_id
1 'polypeptide(L)'
;MRLSGLLPLFDESPSIRRLVDLAGVALPPSALDSDLTIDGSPALMAPQVSAVVREAAKATVIASLQARSGRPIVLLASDPAKAQAWVHDLQTWSQSPDDVHYLPAFDAAPYEQLPAAADTVGSRAGVLVHLAGARHAGISLDTTVIVTSVAGLTQMVASPEDFAPRVVRVTPGATISMDGLVAQLTASGYTRVGLVEAPGSFSRRGGILDLFPPLAEWPVRLEFFGDEVESLRMFDPVTQRSTGMLEVFQLAPATEFPLWNGAAAAAVLNALDCDTLRPEVREEWDWQVRDLEGGAFFAALPFFARYLIDAGGHRPGWLLDYLPDPLVIIDEPRTVLDSLDDLDQHTRERRDRLMGNGSIPSGFAAAWHDRASTLRRLADVATMHLSYRTPGGSTELVVGAPLPVTAPDGDPEEDATQVHPDPLPLQLHHGQGEGWGQTAAPMDAPDPVLEPDETRPAAETTTLVPVHPDAAIVLTEFEMAPTYGGRIKDVERCRVGACMPGT
;
A
#
# COMPACT_ATOMS: atom_id res chain seq x y z
N MET A 1 16.40 -5.33 -12.12
CA MET A 1 17.66 -5.31 -11.32
C MET A 1 17.24 -4.95 -9.90
N ARG A 2 17.59 -5.70 -8.87
CA ARG A 2 17.19 -5.35 -7.48
C ARG A 2 18.20 -4.34 -6.92
N LEU A 3 17.71 -3.24 -6.36
CA LEU A 3 18.52 -2.17 -5.75
C LEU A 3 18.40 -2.13 -4.23
N SER A 4 17.63 -3.04 -3.62
CA SER A 4 17.40 -3.12 -2.17
C SER A 4 18.68 -3.27 -1.34
N GLY A 5 19.74 -3.86 -1.90
CA GLY A 5 21.05 -3.95 -1.24
C GLY A 5 21.76 -2.61 -1.03
N LEU A 6 21.30 -1.54 -1.68
CA LEU A 6 21.82 -0.18 -1.48
C LEU A 6 21.06 0.59 -0.40
N LEU A 7 19.87 0.12 0.03
CA LEU A 7 19.07 0.81 1.05
C LEU A 7 19.83 1.15 2.34
N PRO A 8 20.68 0.27 2.90
CA PRO A 8 21.44 0.59 4.10
C PRO A 8 22.31 1.86 3.97
N LEU A 9 22.83 2.14 2.77
CA LEU A 9 23.63 3.35 2.50
C LEU A 9 22.76 4.62 2.54
N PHE A 10 21.51 4.53 2.09
CA PHE A 10 20.56 5.65 2.14
C PHE A 10 20.01 5.85 3.56
N ASP A 11 19.82 4.76 4.30
CA ASP A 11 19.42 4.79 5.71
C ASP A 11 20.48 5.44 6.62
N GLU A 12 21.71 5.65 6.15
CA GLU A 12 22.70 6.46 6.85
C GLU A 12 22.45 7.97 6.77
N SER A 13 21.63 8.42 5.82
CA SER A 13 21.29 9.83 5.67
C SER A 13 20.46 10.32 6.88
N PRO A 14 20.90 11.38 7.60
CA PRO A 14 20.14 11.94 8.71
C PRO A 14 18.73 12.37 8.33
N SER A 15 18.54 12.89 7.11
CA SER A 15 17.22 13.32 6.62
C SER A 15 16.29 12.13 6.39
N ILE A 16 16.80 11.00 5.86
CA ILE A 16 16.00 9.78 5.67
C ILE A 16 15.65 9.16 7.01
N ARG A 17 16.63 9.05 7.94
CA ARG A 17 16.37 8.57 9.31
C ARG A 17 15.29 9.38 9.99
N ARG A 18 15.40 10.71 9.96
CA ARG A 18 14.39 11.60 10.56
C ARG A 18 13.01 11.40 9.94
N LEU A 19 12.93 11.19 8.63
CA LEU A 19 11.66 10.95 7.95
C LEU A 19 11.05 9.59 8.34
N VAL A 20 11.88 8.55 8.45
CA VAL A 20 11.48 7.22 8.96
C VAL A 20 11.04 7.30 10.42
N ASP A 21 11.76 8.01 11.27
CA ASP A 21 11.43 8.18 12.68
C ASP A 21 10.09 8.90 12.83
N LEU A 22 9.85 9.95 12.02
CA LEU A 22 8.56 10.65 12.00
C LEU A 22 7.40 9.75 11.53
N ALA A 23 7.65 8.86 10.58
CA ALA A 23 6.65 7.91 10.08
C ALA A 23 6.34 6.77 11.06
N GLY A 24 7.33 6.35 11.86
CA GLY A 24 7.19 5.28 12.84
C GLY A 24 6.53 5.72 14.15
N VAL A 25 6.41 7.02 14.41
CA VAL A 25 5.62 7.54 15.53
C VAL A 25 4.14 7.46 15.17
N ALA A 26 3.28 7.11 16.14
CA ALA A 26 1.84 7.24 16.01
C ALA A 26 1.48 8.74 15.84
N LEU A 27 1.39 9.18 14.58
CA LEU A 27 1.01 10.54 14.25
C LEU A 27 -0.51 10.67 14.46
N PRO A 28 -0.98 11.55 15.37
CA PRO A 28 -2.41 11.74 15.58
C PRO A 28 -3.06 12.25 14.30
N PRO A 29 -4.23 11.71 13.87
CA PRO A 29 -4.91 12.11 12.64
C PRO A 29 -4.99 13.63 12.54
N SER A 30 -4.78 14.17 11.34
CA SER A 30 -4.70 15.62 11.14
C SER A 30 -5.95 16.29 11.70
N ALA A 31 -5.79 17.14 12.73
CA ALA A 31 -6.90 17.94 13.24
C ALA A 31 -7.33 18.90 12.13
N LEU A 32 -8.52 18.66 11.55
CA LEU A 32 -9.13 19.58 10.60
C LEU A 32 -9.39 20.90 11.32
N ASP A 33 -8.67 21.96 10.94
CA ASP A 33 -9.02 23.32 11.34
C ASP A 33 -10.12 23.80 10.39
N SER A 34 -11.36 23.84 10.88
CA SER A 34 -12.56 24.14 10.06
C SER A 34 -12.62 25.59 9.56
N ASP A 35 -11.68 26.44 9.96
CA ASP A 35 -11.80 27.90 9.83
C ASP A 35 -10.84 28.54 8.80
N LEU A 36 -9.98 27.76 8.14
CA LEU A 36 -9.09 28.29 7.10
C LEU A 36 -9.68 28.05 5.70
N THR A 37 -10.28 29.08 5.13
CA THR A 37 -10.56 29.17 3.69
C THR A 37 -9.42 29.90 3.00
N ILE A 38 -8.75 29.26 2.05
CA ILE A 38 -7.92 29.94 1.05
C ILE A 38 -8.71 29.85 -0.26
N ASP A 39 -9.04 31.00 -0.85
CA ASP A 39 -9.76 31.13 -2.13
C ASP A 39 -11.12 30.42 -2.23
N GLY A 40 -11.88 30.37 -1.13
CA GLY A 40 -13.26 29.87 -1.13
C GLY A 40 -13.41 28.34 -1.20
N SER A 41 -12.30 27.59 -1.18
CA SER A 41 -12.27 26.16 -0.86
C SER A 41 -11.80 25.98 0.59
N PRO A 42 -12.34 25.01 1.36
CA PRO A 42 -11.75 24.68 2.66
C PRO A 42 -10.27 24.33 2.44
N ALA A 43 -9.37 24.90 3.24
CA ALA A 43 -7.95 24.58 3.21
C ALA A 43 -7.80 23.10 3.56
N LEU A 44 -7.42 22.31 2.57
CA LEU A 44 -7.50 20.87 2.62
C LEU A 44 -6.11 20.27 2.76
N MET A 45 -5.98 19.44 3.81
CA MET A 45 -4.86 18.56 4.09
C MET A 45 -3.53 19.27 4.37
N ALA A 46 -3.40 19.91 5.53
CA ALA A 46 -2.08 20.08 6.11
C ALA A 46 -1.54 18.67 6.42
N PRO A 47 -0.43 18.23 5.81
CA PRO A 47 0.12 16.92 6.12
C PRO A 47 0.62 16.89 7.57
N GLN A 48 0.63 15.71 8.17
CA GLN A 48 1.36 15.51 9.42
C GLN A 48 2.88 15.66 9.18
N VAL A 49 3.35 15.19 8.01
CA VAL A 49 4.75 15.30 7.59
C VAL A 49 4.82 15.73 6.12
N SER A 50 5.56 16.79 5.82
CA SER A 50 5.89 17.20 4.45
C SER A 50 7.39 17.05 4.23
N ALA A 51 7.77 16.46 3.10
CA ALA A 51 9.15 16.32 2.70
C ALA A 51 9.35 16.70 1.23
N VAL A 52 10.41 17.47 0.98
CA VAL A 52 10.87 17.75 -0.38
C VAL A 52 11.91 16.69 -0.74
N VAL A 53 11.53 15.80 -1.66
CA VAL A 53 12.33 14.67 -2.10
C VAL A 53 12.47 14.74 -3.61
N ARG A 54 13.71 14.76 -4.09
CA ARG A 54 13.97 14.67 -5.55
C ARG A 54 13.32 13.41 -6.11
N GLU A 55 12.75 13.52 -7.31
CA GLU A 55 11.99 12.43 -7.94
C GLU A 55 12.74 11.09 -7.91
N ALA A 56 14.01 11.09 -8.30
CA ALA A 56 14.84 9.89 -8.34
C ALA A 56 15.12 9.23 -6.97
N ALA A 57 14.91 9.95 -5.86
CA ALA A 57 15.14 9.46 -4.50
C ALA A 57 13.86 9.01 -3.79
N LYS A 58 12.67 9.34 -4.31
CA LYS A 58 11.39 9.02 -3.66
C LYS A 58 11.17 7.52 -3.50
N ALA A 59 11.44 6.72 -4.53
CA ALA A 59 11.28 5.27 -4.45
C ALA A 59 12.15 4.66 -3.34
N THR A 60 13.38 5.15 -3.19
CA THR A 60 14.29 4.75 -2.12
C THR A 60 13.76 5.18 -0.74
N VAL A 61 13.27 6.41 -0.60
CA VAL A 61 12.66 6.89 0.66
C VAL A 61 11.47 6.02 1.06
N ILE A 62 10.56 5.73 0.13
CA ILE A 62 9.37 4.91 0.39
C ILE A 62 9.77 3.47 0.72
N ALA A 63 10.78 2.90 0.05
CA ALA A 63 11.30 1.58 0.39
C ALA A 63 11.95 1.53 1.79
N SER A 64 12.66 2.59 2.20
CA SER A 64 13.16 2.72 3.59
C SER A 64 12.00 2.81 4.60
N LEU A 65 10.91 3.51 4.27
CA LEU A 65 9.71 3.57 5.12
C LEU A 65 9.03 2.21 5.24
N GLN A 66 8.88 1.49 4.13
CA GLN A 66 8.31 0.13 4.11
C GLN A 66 9.08 -0.80 5.06
N ALA A 67 10.41 -0.72 5.07
CA ALA A 67 11.24 -1.61 5.88
C ALA A 67 11.24 -1.26 7.38
N ARG A 68 10.86 -0.04 7.77
CA ARG A 68 11.20 0.50 9.10
C ARG A 68 10.06 1.20 9.85
N SER A 69 8.99 1.60 9.16
CA SER A 69 7.87 2.31 9.81
C SER A 69 7.02 1.40 10.68
N GLY A 70 7.04 0.08 10.44
CA GLY A 70 6.23 -0.89 11.17
C GLY A 70 4.73 -0.76 10.87
N ARG A 71 4.37 -0.20 9.71
CA ARG A 71 2.98 0.11 9.33
C ARG A 71 2.79 -0.10 7.82
N PRO A 72 1.61 -0.58 7.37
CA PRO A 72 1.31 -0.64 5.96
C PRO A 72 1.29 0.76 5.33
N ILE A 73 1.79 0.87 4.10
CA ILE A 73 1.84 2.12 3.35
C ILE A 73 0.81 2.09 2.23
N VAL A 74 0.10 3.19 2.03
CA VAL A 74 -0.68 3.44 0.82
C VAL A 74 -0.06 4.60 0.06
N LEU A 75 0.49 4.33 -1.12
CA LEU A 75 1.02 5.36 -2.00
C LEU A 75 -0.08 5.81 -2.97
N LEU A 76 -0.50 7.06 -2.82
CA LEU A 76 -1.52 7.70 -3.66
C LEU A 76 -0.85 8.55 -4.73
N ALA A 77 -1.01 8.12 -5.98
CA ALA A 77 -0.60 8.85 -7.18
C ALA A 77 -1.78 9.61 -7.81
N SER A 78 -1.48 10.57 -8.68
CA SER A 78 -2.49 11.35 -9.43
C SER A 78 -3.38 10.47 -10.31
N ASP A 79 -2.77 9.55 -11.05
CA ASP A 79 -3.41 8.79 -12.12
C ASP A 79 -2.89 7.33 -12.21
N PRO A 80 -3.62 6.44 -12.92
CA PRO A 80 -3.24 5.03 -13.03
C PRO A 80 -1.86 4.78 -13.66
N ALA A 81 -1.44 5.58 -14.64
CA ALA A 81 -0.16 5.40 -15.30
C ALA A 81 1.01 5.71 -14.35
N LYS A 82 0.87 6.79 -13.56
CA LYS A 82 1.83 7.12 -12.51
C LYS A 82 1.85 6.08 -11.40
N ALA A 83 0.70 5.57 -10.98
CA ALA A 83 0.61 4.49 -10.00
C ALA A 83 1.34 3.21 -10.48
N GLN A 84 1.19 2.82 -11.75
CA GLN A 84 1.92 1.68 -12.32
C GLN A 84 3.44 1.91 -12.38
N ALA A 85 3.88 3.12 -12.74
CA ALA A 85 5.30 3.48 -12.70
C ALA A 85 5.87 3.35 -11.28
N TRP A 86 5.12 3.82 -10.27
CA TRP A 86 5.49 3.68 -8.87
C TRP A 86 5.64 2.21 -8.43
N VAL A 87 4.75 1.32 -8.86
CA VAL A 87 4.85 -0.11 -8.54
C VAL A 87 6.18 -0.68 -9.07
N HIS A 88 6.53 -0.35 -10.32
CA HIS A 88 7.79 -0.80 -10.93
C HIS A 88 9.02 -0.30 -10.17
N ASP A 89 9.03 0.98 -9.82
CA ASP A 89 10.12 1.61 -9.08
C ASP A 89 10.23 1.03 -7.67
N LEU A 90 9.12 0.87 -6.96
CA LEU A 90 9.12 0.30 -5.61
C LEU A 90 9.53 -1.17 -5.59
N GLN A 91 9.08 -1.99 -6.53
CA GLN A 91 9.52 -3.39 -6.65
C GLN A 91 11.03 -3.51 -6.90
N THR A 92 11.63 -2.50 -7.53
CA THR A 92 13.08 -2.43 -7.76
C THR A 92 13.85 -2.15 -6.47
N TRP A 93 13.33 -1.27 -5.61
CA TRP A 93 14.00 -0.81 -4.38
C TRP A 93 13.63 -1.59 -3.12
N SER A 94 12.43 -2.16 -3.06
CA SER A 94 11.87 -2.82 -1.89
C SER A 94 12.69 -4.04 -1.43
N GLN A 95 12.81 -4.21 -0.11
CA GLN A 95 13.31 -5.45 0.50
C GLN A 95 12.27 -6.58 0.49
N SER A 96 10.99 -6.22 0.39
CA SER A 96 9.83 -7.12 0.31
C SER A 96 9.03 -6.80 -0.96
N PRO A 97 9.57 -7.06 -2.17
CA PRO A 97 8.92 -6.68 -3.43
C PRO A 97 7.59 -7.42 -3.66
N ASP A 98 7.42 -8.60 -3.06
CA ASP A 98 6.20 -9.39 -3.13
C ASP A 98 5.06 -8.77 -2.29
N ASP A 99 5.38 -7.87 -1.35
CA ASP A 99 4.43 -7.10 -0.53
C ASP A 99 4.08 -5.73 -1.16
N VAL A 100 4.56 -5.45 -2.38
CA VAL A 100 4.21 -4.25 -3.15
C VAL A 100 3.10 -4.59 -4.14
N HIS A 101 1.89 -4.15 -3.83
CA HIS A 101 0.70 -4.43 -4.62
C HIS A 101 0.16 -3.18 -5.32
N TYR A 102 -0.40 -3.38 -6.51
CA TYR A 102 -1.13 -2.36 -7.25
C TYR A 102 -2.64 -2.58 -7.08
N LEU A 103 -3.35 -1.57 -6.59
CA LEU A 103 -4.81 -1.53 -6.67
C LEU A 103 -5.21 -0.64 -7.87
N PRO A 104 -5.57 -1.21 -9.03
CA PRO A 104 -5.94 -0.43 -10.21
C PRO A 104 -7.29 0.25 -10.02
N ALA A 105 -7.50 1.34 -10.76
CA ALA A 105 -8.84 1.87 -11.01
C ALA A 105 -9.50 1.09 -12.16
N PHE A 106 -10.82 0.97 -12.15
CA PHE A 106 -11.55 0.65 -13.39
C PHE A 106 -11.36 1.72 -14.47
N ASP A 107 -11.31 1.29 -15.73
CA ASP A 107 -11.27 2.20 -16.90
C ASP A 107 -12.56 3.00 -17.04
N ALA A 108 -13.68 2.42 -16.59
CA ALA A 108 -14.98 3.08 -16.53
C ALA A 108 -14.93 4.19 -15.46
N ALA A 109 -15.13 5.44 -15.88
CA ALA A 109 -15.35 6.52 -14.93
C ALA A 109 -16.71 6.36 -14.22
N PRO A 110 -16.94 7.02 -13.07
CA PRO A 110 -18.25 7.02 -12.43
C PRO A 110 -19.38 7.39 -13.42
N TYR A 111 -20.50 6.68 -13.31
CA TYR A 111 -21.64 6.76 -14.23
C TYR A 111 -21.35 6.37 -15.70
N GLU A 112 -20.25 5.68 -15.97
CA GLU A 112 -20.00 5.04 -17.27
C GLU A 112 -20.42 3.58 -17.25
N GLN A 113 -21.16 3.14 -18.27
CA GLN A 113 -21.49 1.73 -18.46
C GLN A 113 -20.50 1.12 -19.44
N LEU A 114 -19.28 0.86 -18.95
CA LEU A 114 -18.26 0.09 -19.67
C LEU A 114 -17.96 -1.22 -18.94
N PRO A 115 -17.72 -2.32 -19.67
CA PRO A 115 -17.23 -3.55 -19.07
C PRO A 115 -15.93 -3.32 -18.31
N ALA A 116 -15.85 -3.81 -17.08
CA ALA A 116 -14.57 -3.88 -16.38
C ALA A 116 -13.72 -5.01 -16.97
N ALA A 117 -12.45 -4.71 -17.29
CA ALA A 117 -11.50 -5.72 -17.73
C ALA A 117 -11.32 -6.80 -16.65
N ALA A 118 -11.33 -8.07 -17.05
CA ALA A 118 -11.22 -9.20 -16.13
C ALA A 118 -9.95 -9.13 -15.28
N ASP A 119 -8.82 -8.72 -15.88
CA ASP A 119 -7.54 -8.55 -15.18
C ASP A 119 -7.63 -7.47 -14.09
N THR A 120 -8.33 -6.36 -14.35
CA THR A 120 -8.56 -5.28 -13.37
C THR A 120 -9.44 -5.77 -12.22
N VAL A 121 -10.55 -6.45 -12.54
CA VAL A 121 -11.45 -7.03 -11.52
C VAL A 121 -10.72 -8.05 -10.65
N GLY A 122 -9.97 -8.96 -11.28
CA GLY A 122 -9.19 -9.99 -10.59
C GLY A 122 -8.08 -9.40 -9.73
N SER A 123 -7.36 -8.38 -10.23
CA SER A 123 -6.32 -7.68 -9.47
C SER A 123 -6.89 -6.99 -8.24
N ARG A 124 -8.00 -6.24 -8.38
CA ARG A 124 -8.66 -5.57 -7.25
C ARG A 124 -9.16 -6.56 -6.22
N ALA A 125 -9.95 -7.56 -6.65
CA ALA A 125 -10.44 -8.62 -5.78
C ALA A 125 -9.29 -9.31 -5.05
N GLY A 126 -8.22 -9.59 -5.77
CA GLY A 126 -7.01 -10.19 -5.27
C GLY A 126 -6.33 -9.42 -4.13
N VAL A 127 -6.14 -8.11 -4.30
CA VAL A 127 -5.62 -7.24 -3.23
C VAL A 127 -6.54 -7.27 -2.02
N LEU A 128 -7.86 -7.12 -2.20
CA LEU A 128 -8.80 -7.14 -1.09
C LEU A 128 -8.84 -8.49 -0.36
N VAL A 129 -8.74 -9.60 -1.08
CA VAL A 129 -8.64 -10.96 -0.52
C VAL A 129 -7.37 -11.11 0.30
N HIS A 130 -6.23 -10.67 -0.22
CA HIS A 130 -4.96 -10.72 0.50
C HIS A 130 -5.06 -9.93 1.82
N LEU A 131 -5.55 -8.68 1.77
CA LEU A 131 -5.67 -7.82 2.94
C LEU A 131 -6.70 -8.34 3.95
N ALA A 132 -7.88 -8.77 3.49
CA ALA A 132 -8.91 -9.36 4.34
C ALA A 132 -8.43 -10.65 5.01
N GLY A 133 -7.74 -11.50 4.26
CA GLY A 133 -7.16 -12.75 4.75
C GLY A 133 -6.09 -12.50 5.81
N ALA A 134 -5.18 -11.56 5.57
CA ALA A 134 -4.15 -11.19 6.55
C ALA A 134 -4.76 -10.63 7.83
N ARG A 135 -5.74 -9.71 7.72
CA ARG A 135 -6.48 -9.16 8.86
C ARG A 135 -7.18 -10.26 9.66
N HIS A 136 -7.88 -11.17 8.99
CA HIS A 136 -8.59 -12.26 9.66
C HIS A 136 -7.66 -13.26 10.35
N ALA A 137 -6.51 -13.56 9.73
CA ALA A 137 -5.51 -14.48 10.27
C ALA A 137 -4.57 -13.84 11.32
N GLY A 138 -4.67 -12.52 11.55
CA GLY A 138 -3.74 -11.79 12.42
C GLY A 138 -2.31 -11.75 11.87
N ILE A 139 -2.14 -11.85 10.55
CA ILE A 139 -0.85 -11.71 9.88
C ILE A 139 -0.52 -10.23 9.80
N SER A 140 0.70 -9.87 10.21
CA SER A 140 1.19 -8.48 10.12
C SER A 140 1.24 -8.02 8.65
N LEU A 141 0.86 -6.76 8.44
CA LEU A 141 0.90 -6.06 7.15
C LEU A 141 1.94 -4.93 7.18
N ASP A 142 2.90 -4.97 8.11
CA ASP A 142 3.80 -3.85 8.39
C ASP A 142 4.77 -3.55 7.24
N THR A 143 4.98 -4.51 6.34
CA THR A 143 5.77 -4.39 5.12
C THR A 143 4.93 -4.17 3.87
N THR A 144 3.60 -4.16 3.98
CA THR A 144 2.69 -4.04 2.83
C THR A 144 2.72 -2.63 2.27
N VAL A 145 2.88 -2.51 0.95
CA VAL A 145 2.71 -1.25 0.21
C VAL A 145 1.61 -1.44 -0.82
N ILE A 146 0.53 -0.67 -0.70
CA ILE A 146 -0.51 -0.59 -1.73
C ILE A 146 -0.32 0.70 -2.52
N VAL A 147 -0.07 0.57 -3.83
CA VAL A 147 0.00 1.70 -4.74
C VAL A 147 -1.34 1.83 -5.45
N THR A 148 -1.91 3.04 -5.48
CA THR A 148 -3.15 3.31 -6.21
C THR A 148 -3.17 4.74 -6.73
N SER A 149 -4.16 5.05 -7.57
CA SER A 149 -4.42 6.40 -8.07
C SER A 149 -5.61 7.04 -7.35
N VAL A 150 -5.84 8.33 -7.58
CA VAL A 150 -7.05 9.02 -7.12
C VAL A 150 -8.32 8.29 -7.55
N ALA A 151 -8.40 7.87 -8.82
CA ALA A 151 -9.53 7.10 -9.33
C ALA A 151 -9.68 5.73 -8.64
N GLY A 152 -8.57 5.08 -8.28
CA GLY A 152 -8.59 3.78 -7.61
C GLY A 152 -8.99 3.87 -6.13
N LEU A 153 -8.53 4.90 -5.42
CA LEU A 153 -8.85 5.15 -4.00
C LEU A 153 -10.31 5.59 -3.79
N THR A 154 -10.84 6.39 -4.72
CA THR A 154 -12.22 6.90 -4.64
C THR A 154 -13.27 5.85 -4.98
N GLN A 155 -12.89 4.73 -5.60
CA GLN A 155 -13.81 3.61 -5.85
C GLN A 155 -14.23 2.96 -4.52
N MET A 156 -15.54 2.82 -4.32
CA MET A 156 -16.06 2.14 -3.14
C MET A 156 -15.76 0.65 -3.21
N VAL A 157 -15.46 0.07 -2.05
CA VAL A 157 -15.27 -1.38 -1.90
C VAL A 157 -16.25 -1.92 -0.86
N ALA A 158 -16.51 -3.23 -0.90
CA ALA A 158 -17.20 -3.90 0.20
C ALA A 158 -16.41 -3.69 1.50
N SER A 159 -17.11 -3.59 2.63
CA SER A 159 -16.43 -3.53 3.93
C SER A 159 -15.65 -4.84 4.18
N PRO A 160 -14.52 -4.80 4.89
CA PRO A 160 -13.81 -6.02 5.30
C PRO A 160 -14.71 -7.01 6.06
N GLU A 161 -15.69 -6.50 6.83
CA GLU A 161 -16.65 -7.30 7.60
C GLU A 161 -17.62 -8.09 6.71
N ASP A 162 -18.04 -7.53 5.57
CA ASP A 162 -18.88 -8.25 4.59
C ASP A 162 -18.04 -9.16 3.68
N PHE A 163 -16.80 -8.75 3.37
CA PHE A 163 -15.94 -9.45 2.42
C PHE A 163 -15.20 -10.65 3.02
N ALA A 164 -14.60 -10.52 4.21
CA ALA A 164 -13.75 -11.55 4.81
C ALA A 164 -14.45 -12.91 5.04
N PRO A 165 -15.73 -12.97 5.50
CA PRO A 165 -16.42 -14.25 5.68
C PRO A 165 -16.63 -15.06 4.39
N ARG A 166 -16.35 -14.48 3.22
CA ARG A 166 -16.52 -15.12 1.92
C ARG A 166 -15.29 -15.91 1.47
N VAL A 167 -14.17 -15.76 2.17
CA VAL A 167 -12.97 -16.57 1.96
C VAL A 167 -13.13 -17.90 2.69
N VAL A 168 -13.34 -18.98 1.95
CA VAL A 168 -13.57 -20.32 2.50
C VAL A 168 -12.32 -21.19 2.32
N ARG A 169 -11.83 -21.69 3.44
CA ARG A 169 -10.74 -22.67 3.46
C ARG A 169 -11.31 -24.08 3.23
N VAL A 170 -10.74 -24.77 2.25
CA VAL A 170 -11.09 -26.15 1.88
C VAL A 170 -9.84 -27.03 2.08
N THR A 171 -10.02 -28.18 2.70
CA THR A 171 -8.98 -29.20 2.89
C THR A 171 -9.55 -30.58 2.53
N PRO A 172 -8.71 -31.55 2.11
CA PRO A 172 -9.13 -32.94 2.03
C PRO A 172 -9.75 -33.41 3.36
N GLY A 173 -10.80 -34.24 3.28
CA GLY A 173 -11.61 -34.71 4.41
C GLY A 173 -12.69 -33.72 4.90
N ALA A 174 -12.77 -32.51 4.34
CA ALA A 174 -13.83 -31.56 4.69
C ALA A 174 -15.19 -32.02 4.13
N THR A 175 -16.24 -31.96 4.94
CA THR A 175 -17.63 -32.19 4.50
C THR A 175 -18.26 -30.88 4.04
N ILE A 176 -18.47 -30.71 2.73
CA ILE A 176 -19.00 -29.51 2.08
C ILE A 176 -20.00 -29.93 1.00
N SER A 177 -21.21 -29.36 1.02
CA SER A 177 -22.19 -29.58 -0.04
C SER A 177 -21.70 -29.01 -1.37
N MET A 178 -21.62 -29.87 -2.40
CA MET A 178 -21.27 -29.47 -3.76
C MET A 178 -22.23 -28.39 -4.31
N ASP A 179 -23.53 -28.53 -4.06
CA ASP A 179 -24.53 -27.57 -4.52
C ASP A 179 -24.36 -26.21 -3.82
N GLY A 180 -24.09 -26.23 -2.50
CA GLY A 180 -23.77 -25.03 -1.73
C GLY A 180 -22.50 -24.33 -2.23
N LEU A 181 -21.46 -25.10 -2.53
CA LEU A 181 -20.19 -24.55 -3.04
C LEU A 181 -20.37 -23.93 -4.43
N VAL A 182 -21.15 -24.55 -5.32
CA VAL A 182 -21.50 -23.97 -6.63
C VAL A 182 -22.27 -22.67 -6.47
N ALA A 183 -23.28 -22.63 -5.58
CA ALA A 183 -24.02 -21.40 -5.31
C ALA A 183 -23.11 -20.29 -4.77
N GLN A 184 -22.19 -20.63 -3.87
CA GLN A 184 -21.20 -19.69 -3.34
C GLN A 184 -20.23 -19.19 -4.41
N LEU A 185 -19.79 -20.04 -5.35
CA LEU A 185 -18.93 -19.63 -6.46
C LEU A 185 -19.64 -18.63 -7.37
N THR A 186 -20.89 -18.88 -7.73
CA THR A 186 -21.69 -17.92 -8.52
C THR A 186 -21.87 -16.61 -7.78
N ALA A 187 -22.26 -16.64 -6.49
CA ALA A 187 -22.38 -15.43 -5.67
C ALA A 187 -21.05 -14.72 -5.41
N SER A 188 -19.92 -15.42 -5.59
CA SER A 188 -18.56 -14.89 -5.54
C SER A 188 -18.07 -14.33 -6.88
N GLY A 189 -18.91 -14.32 -7.92
CA GLY A 189 -18.59 -13.79 -9.24
C GLY A 189 -17.87 -14.75 -10.18
N TYR A 190 -17.83 -16.06 -9.87
CA TYR A 190 -17.28 -17.04 -10.81
C TYR A 190 -18.29 -17.37 -11.91
N THR A 191 -17.78 -17.48 -13.14
CA THR A 191 -18.59 -17.85 -14.32
C THR A 191 -18.57 -19.37 -14.52
N ARG A 192 -19.75 -19.98 -14.63
CA ARG A 192 -19.86 -21.41 -14.94
C ARG A 192 -19.55 -21.67 -16.42
N VAL A 193 -18.60 -22.55 -16.69
CA VAL A 193 -18.14 -22.93 -18.03
C VAL A 193 -18.18 -24.44 -18.22
N GLY A 194 -18.14 -24.89 -19.47
CA GLY A 194 -18.02 -26.33 -19.77
C GLY A 194 -16.64 -26.87 -19.42
N LEU A 195 -15.60 -26.08 -19.67
CA LEU A 195 -14.20 -26.39 -19.44
C LEU A 195 -13.50 -25.17 -18.82
N VAL A 196 -12.71 -25.39 -17.78
CA VAL A 196 -11.99 -24.32 -17.07
C VAL A 196 -10.65 -24.07 -17.76
N GLU A 197 -10.56 -22.92 -18.44
CA GLU A 197 -9.37 -22.49 -19.18
C GLU A 197 -8.88 -21.10 -18.75
N ALA A 198 -9.75 -20.28 -18.17
CA ALA A 198 -9.46 -18.89 -17.79
C ALA A 198 -9.77 -18.62 -16.31
N PRO A 199 -9.05 -17.69 -15.66
CA PRO A 199 -9.34 -17.27 -14.29
C PRO A 199 -10.77 -16.72 -14.13
N GLY A 200 -11.33 -16.83 -12.94
CA GLY A 200 -12.71 -16.45 -12.63
C GLY A 200 -13.77 -17.44 -13.16
N SER A 201 -13.37 -18.64 -13.59
CA SER A 201 -14.30 -19.64 -14.13
C SER A 201 -14.34 -20.92 -13.32
N PHE A 202 -15.44 -21.66 -13.40
CA PHE A 202 -15.59 -22.97 -12.77
C PHE A 202 -16.43 -23.94 -13.61
N SER A 203 -16.21 -25.24 -13.43
CA SER A 203 -16.99 -26.32 -14.06
C SER A 203 -17.27 -27.42 -13.06
N ARG A 204 -18.49 -27.95 -13.08
CA ARG A 204 -18.89 -29.11 -12.29
C ARG A 204 -19.18 -30.29 -13.19
N ARG A 205 -18.54 -31.42 -12.92
CA ARG A 205 -18.64 -32.67 -13.67
C ARG A 205 -18.76 -33.85 -12.71
N GLY A 206 -20.00 -34.27 -12.42
CA GLY A 206 -20.26 -35.32 -11.42
C GLY A 206 -19.75 -34.91 -10.03
N GLY A 207 -18.86 -35.71 -9.46
CA GLY A 207 -18.16 -35.43 -8.20
C GLY A 207 -16.93 -34.55 -8.33
N ILE A 208 -16.69 -33.92 -9.48
CA ILE A 208 -15.52 -33.05 -9.70
C ILE A 208 -15.98 -31.60 -9.83
N LEU A 209 -15.29 -30.70 -9.13
CA LEU A 209 -15.41 -29.27 -9.29
C LEU A 209 -14.05 -28.68 -9.66
N ASP A 210 -13.95 -28.20 -10.90
CA ASP A 210 -12.78 -27.45 -11.35
C ASP A 210 -13.08 -25.96 -11.19
N LEU A 211 -12.13 -25.19 -10.68
CA LEU A 211 -12.21 -23.75 -10.66
C LEU A 211 -10.84 -23.10 -10.84
N PHE A 212 -10.85 -21.89 -11.39
CA PHE A 212 -9.65 -21.08 -11.58
C PHE A 212 -9.80 -19.76 -10.84
N PRO A 213 -9.22 -19.60 -9.63
CA PRO A 213 -9.24 -18.33 -8.92
C PRO A 213 -8.53 -17.23 -9.71
N PRO A 214 -8.99 -15.96 -9.68
CA PRO A 214 -8.40 -14.89 -10.49
C PRO A 214 -6.91 -14.62 -10.26
N LEU A 215 -6.42 -14.83 -9.04
CA LEU A 215 -5.03 -14.61 -8.66
C LEU A 215 -4.20 -15.90 -8.55
N ALA A 216 -4.79 -17.07 -8.80
CA ALA A 216 -4.04 -18.30 -8.74
C ALA A 216 -3.19 -18.45 -10.00
N GLU A 217 -1.98 -19.01 -9.85
CA GLU A 217 -1.15 -19.38 -11.00
C GLU A 217 -1.75 -20.58 -11.76
N TRP A 218 -2.37 -21.50 -11.03
CA TRP A 218 -2.93 -22.75 -11.56
C TRP A 218 -4.37 -22.95 -11.09
N PRO A 219 -5.26 -23.47 -11.95
CA PRO A 219 -6.59 -23.87 -11.55
C PRO A 219 -6.55 -25.10 -10.64
N VAL A 220 -7.60 -25.24 -9.82
CA VAL A 220 -7.71 -26.28 -8.81
C VAL A 220 -8.92 -27.16 -9.09
N ARG A 221 -8.71 -28.47 -8.99
CA ARG A 221 -9.69 -29.54 -9.07
C ARG A 221 -9.98 -30.06 -7.67
N LEU A 222 -11.23 -30.00 -7.26
CA LEU A 222 -11.76 -30.63 -6.05
C LEU A 222 -12.46 -31.93 -6.48
N GLU A 223 -11.99 -33.06 -5.96
CA GLU A 223 -12.62 -34.37 -6.15
C GLU A 223 -13.47 -34.69 -4.91
N PHE A 224 -14.74 -35.04 -5.10
CA PHE A 224 -15.70 -35.32 -4.04
C PHE A 224 -16.17 -36.77 -4.06
N PHE A 225 -16.38 -37.32 -2.86
CA PHE A 225 -17.12 -38.55 -2.61
C PHE A 225 -18.36 -38.23 -1.78
N GLY A 226 -19.52 -38.11 -2.43
CA GLY A 226 -20.70 -37.53 -1.79
C GLY A 226 -20.48 -36.05 -1.49
N ASP A 227 -20.56 -35.68 -0.22
CA ASP A 227 -20.27 -34.32 0.27
C ASP A 227 -18.87 -34.19 0.90
N GLU A 228 -18.03 -35.22 0.83
CA GLU A 228 -16.66 -35.17 1.36
C GLU A 228 -15.67 -34.82 0.25
N VAL A 229 -14.78 -33.85 0.51
CA VAL A 229 -13.66 -33.51 -0.38
C VAL A 229 -12.57 -34.56 -0.23
N GLU A 230 -12.42 -35.43 -1.22
CA GLU A 230 -11.42 -36.51 -1.22
C GLU A 230 -10.02 -35.98 -1.54
N SER A 231 -9.90 -35.13 -2.56
CA SER A 231 -8.59 -34.58 -2.94
C SER A 231 -8.69 -33.19 -3.56
N LEU A 232 -7.60 -32.44 -3.42
CA LEU A 232 -7.38 -31.14 -4.05
C LEU A 232 -6.16 -31.26 -4.98
N ARG A 233 -6.30 -30.84 -6.24
CA ARG A 233 -5.21 -30.95 -7.22
C ARG A 233 -5.10 -29.71 -8.08
N MET A 234 -3.89 -29.24 -8.30
CA MET A 234 -3.62 -28.31 -9.40
C MET A 234 -3.73 -29.06 -10.73
N PHE A 235 -4.14 -28.37 -11.79
CA PHE A 235 -4.10 -28.93 -13.14
C PHE A 235 -3.68 -27.89 -14.17
N ASP A 236 -3.18 -28.35 -15.31
CA ASP A 236 -2.84 -27.48 -16.43
C ASP A 236 -4.13 -27.13 -17.20
N PRO A 237 -4.46 -25.83 -17.38
CA PRO A 237 -5.71 -25.41 -18.01
C PRO A 237 -5.82 -25.80 -19.49
N VAL A 238 -4.70 -26.05 -20.17
CA VAL A 238 -4.67 -26.46 -21.58
C VAL A 238 -4.81 -27.98 -21.71
N THR A 239 -4.00 -28.74 -20.97
CA THR A 239 -3.98 -30.21 -21.09
C THR A 239 -5.04 -30.90 -20.23
N GLN A 240 -5.62 -30.19 -19.27
CA GLN A 240 -6.61 -30.67 -18.30
C GLN A 240 -6.11 -31.82 -17.41
N ARG A 241 -4.78 -31.96 -17.30
CA ARG A 241 -4.09 -32.98 -16.50
C ARG A 241 -3.64 -32.40 -15.18
N SER A 242 -3.80 -33.18 -14.11
CA SER A 242 -3.30 -32.80 -12.79
C SER A 242 -1.78 -32.67 -12.80
N THR A 243 -1.29 -31.60 -12.17
CA THR A 243 0.13 -31.25 -12.08
C THR A 243 0.69 -31.42 -10.67
N GLY A 244 -0.16 -31.38 -9.64
CA GLY A 244 0.24 -31.57 -8.24
C GLY A 244 -0.95 -31.68 -7.29
N MET A 245 -0.71 -32.15 -6.07
CA MET A 245 -1.70 -32.19 -4.98
C MET A 245 -1.58 -30.95 -4.10
N LEU A 246 -2.70 -30.54 -3.49
CA LEU A 246 -2.76 -29.46 -2.50
C LEU A 246 -3.29 -30.00 -1.17
N GLU A 247 -2.70 -29.54 -0.06
CA GLU A 247 -3.20 -29.84 1.29
C GLU A 247 -4.33 -28.90 1.71
N VAL A 248 -4.33 -27.69 1.15
CA VAL A 248 -5.29 -26.63 1.44
C VAL A 248 -5.55 -25.82 0.19
N PHE A 249 -6.79 -25.39 0.04
CA PHE A 249 -7.23 -24.43 -0.96
C PHE A 249 -8.06 -23.33 -0.29
N GLN A 250 -7.86 -22.08 -0.69
CA GLN A 250 -8.69 -20.97 -0.24
C GLN A 250 -9.55 -20.51 -1.42
N LEU A 251 -10.85 -20.76 -1.32
CA LEU A 251 -11.83 -20.19 -2.22
C LEU A 251 -12.04 -18.74 -1.78
N ALA A 252 -11.71 -17.80 -2.66
CA ALA A 252 -11.94 -16.39 -2.44
C ALA A 252 -12.85 -15.81 -3.55
N PRO A 253 -13.57 -14.71 -3.28
CA PRO A 253 -14.35 -14.03 -4.29
C PRO A 253 -13.54 -13.73 -5.56
N ALA A 254 -14.16 -13.94 -6.73
CA ALA A 254 -13.53 -13.64 -8.01
C ALA A 254 -13.63 -12.14 -8.38
N THR A 255 -14.42 -11.39 -7.62
CA THR A 255 -14.68 -9.97 -7.83
C THR A 255 -14.80 -9.26 -6.48
N GLU A 256 -14.56 -7.95 -6.46
CA GLU A 256 -14.80 -7.10 -5.29
C GLU A 256 -16.29 -6.76 -5.09
N PHE A 257 -17.13 -7.02 -6.09
CA PHE A 257 -18.55 -6.72 -6.03
C PHE A 257 -19.28 -7.79 -5.20
N PRO A 258 -19.99 -7.41 -4.12
CA PRO A 258 -20.65 -8.38 -3.24
C PRO A 258 -21.96 -8.87 -3.86
N LEU A 259 -21.87 -9.70 -4.90
CA LEU A 259 -23.01 -10.24 -5.66
C LEU A 259 -23.97 -11.07 -4.80
N TRP A 260 -23.51 -11.58 -3.64
CA TRP A 260 -24.37 -12.18 -2.62
C TRP A 260 -25.44 -11.22 -2.06
N ASN A 261 -25.30 -9.91 -2.25
CA ASN A 261 -26.28 -8.90 -1.87
C ASN A 261 -27.26 -8.54 -3.02
N GLY A 262 -27.22 -9.26 -4.14
CA GLY A 262 -27.96 -8.94 -5.38
C GLY A 262 -29.45 -8.68 -5.19
N ALA A 263 -30.16 -9.55 -4.47
CA ALA A 263 -31.59 -9.39 -4.22
C ALA A 263 -31.93 -8.13 -3.41
N ALA A 264 -31.13 -7.83 -2.38
CA ALA A 264 -31.32 -6.63 -1.57
C ALA A 264 -30.98 -5.35 -2.36
N ALA A 265 -29.94 -5.38 -3.19
CA ALA A 265 -29.59 -4.29 -4.09
C ALA A 265 -30.71 -4.03 -5.12
N ALA A 266 -31.24 -5.08 -5.74
CA ALA A 266 -32.34 -5.00 -6.70
C ALA A 266 -33.61 -4.42 -6.06
N ALA A 267 -33.93 -4.78 -4.81
CA ALA A 267 -35.07 -4.21 -4.09
C ALA A 267 -34.95 -2.69 -3.93
N VAL A 268 -33.75 -2.16 -3.65
CA VAL A 268 -33.51 -0.71 -3.57
C VAL A 268 -33.61 -0.05 -4.95
N LEU A 269 -33.01 -0.67 -5.98
CA LEU A 269 -33.05 -0.14 -7.36
C LEU A 269 -34.48 -0.09 -7.92
N ASN A 270 -35.30 -1.10 -7.64
CA ASN A 270 -36.71 -1.14 -8.02
C ASN A 270 -37.58 -0.09 -7.32
N ALA A 271 -37.10 0.47 -6.20
CA ALA A 271 -37.78 1.56 -5.49
C ALA A 271 -37.40 2.96 -6.00
N LEU A 272 -36.42 3.07 -6.91
CA LEU A 272 -36.06 4.35 -7.53
C LEU A 272 -37.16 4.81 -8.50
N ASP A 273 -37.35 6.13 -8.58
CA ASP A 273 -38.25 6.72 -9.56
C ASP A 273 -37.65 6.64 -10.96
N CYS A 274 -38.17 5.67 -11.72
CA CYS A 274 -37.78 5.35 -13.08
C CYS A 274 -38.73 5.96 -14.12
N ASP A 275 -39.69 6.81 -13.74
CA ASP A 275 -40.61 7.45 -14.69
C ASP A 275 -39.90 8.52 -15.54
N THR A 276 -38.75 8.98 -15.08
CA THR A 276 -37.87 9.91 -15.82
C THR A 276 -37.04 9.22 -16.89
N LEU A 277 -37.01 7.89 -16.94
CA LEU A 277 -36.23 7.15 -17.93
C LEU A 277 -36.85 7.20 -19.32
N ARG A 278 -36.01 7.24 -20.35
CA ARG A 278 -36.47 6.99 -21.72
C ARG A 278 -36.91 5.53 -21.86
N PRO A 279 -37.92 5.21 -22.71
CA PRO A 279 -38.46 3.86 -22.81
C PRO A 279 -37.40 2.79 -23.11
N GLU A 280 -36.50 3.04 -24.05
CA GLU A 280 -35.43 2.11 -24.42
C GLU A 280 -34.42 1.88 -23.29
N VAL A 281 -34.17 2.91 -22.47
CA VAL A 281 -33.30 2.80 -21.30
C VAL A 281 -33.99 2.04 -20.18
N ARG A 282 -35.29 2.23 -20.02
CA ARG A 282 -36.08 1.56 -18.98
C ARG A 282 -36.11 0.05 -19.19
N GLU A 283 -36.25 -0.41 -20.43
CA GLU A 283 -36.22 -1.84 -20.75
C GLU A 283 -34.87 -2.47 -20.38
N GLU A 284 -33.76 -1.84 -20.77
CA GLU A 284 -32.40 -2.28 -20.42
C GLU A 284 -32.15 -2.24 -18.91
N TRP A 285 -32.59 -1.17 -18.23
CA TRP A 285 -32.50 -1.03 -16.79
C TRP A 285 -33.21 -2.17 -16.05
N ASP A 286 -34.47 -2.45 -16.42
CA ASP A 286 -35.25 -3.53 -15.81
C ASP A 286 -34.61 -4.91 -16.07
N TRP A 287 -33.90 -5.09 -17.18
CA TRP A 287 -33.15 -6.32 -17.45
C TRP A 287 -31.92 -6.44 -16.56
N GLN A 288 -31.09 -5.39 -16.47
CA GLN A 288 -29.89 -5.36 -15.64
C GLN A 288 -30.22 -5.53 -14.14
N VAL A 289 -31.31 -4.94 -13.65
CA VAL A 289 -31.76 -5.11 -12.26
C VAL A 289 -32.17 -6.56 -11.96
N ARG A 290 -32.78 -7.27 -12.91
CA ARG A 290 -33.11 -8.70 -12.75
C ARG A 290 -31.86 -9.58 -12.74
N ASP A 291 -30.89 -9.29 -13.60
CA ASP A 291 -29.60 -10.00 -13.61
C ASP A 291 -28.85 -9.78 -12.28
N LEU A 292 -28.87 -8.55 -11.76
CA LEU A 292 -28.32 -8.21 -10.46
C LEU A 292 -29.03 -8.96 -9.32
N GLU A 293 -30.37 -9.06 -9.36
CA GLU A 293 -31.17 -9.81 -8.37
C GLU A 293 -30.75 -11.29 -8.30
N GLY A 294 -30.44 -11.88 -9.45
CA GLY A 294 -29.93 -13.26 -9.56
C GLY A 294 -28.47 -13.44 -9.11
N GLY A 295 -27.77 -12.36 -8.73
CA GLY A 295 -26.35 -12.40 -8.35
C GLY A 295 -25.40 -12.66 -9.52
N ALA A 296 -25.81 -12.32 -10.75
CA ALA A 296 -24.99 -12.52 -11.94
C ALA A 296 -23.93 -11.42 -12.09
N PHE A 297 -22.75 -11.81 -12.60
CA PHE A 297 -21.76 -10.85 -13.08
C PHE A 297 -22.07 -10.48 -14.54
N PHE A 298 -22.13 -9.19 -14.85
CA PHE A 298 -22.36 -8.66 -16.21
C PHE A 298 -21.52 -7.40 -16.47
N ALA A 299 -21.43 -6.99 -17.74
CA ALA A 299 -20.53 -5.90 -18.17
C ALA A 299 -20.73 -4.59 -17.39
N ALA A 300 -21.98 -4.16 -17.22
CA ALA A 300 -22.30 -2.91 -16.53
C ALA A 300 -22.31 -3.04 -14.98
N LEU A 301 -21.90 -4.17 -14.39
CA LEU A 301 -21.95 -4.38 -12.95
C LEU A 301 -21.26 -3.28 -12.10
N PRO A 302 -20.08 -2.74 -12.47
CA PRO A 302 -19.44 -1.66 -11.70
C PRO A 302 -20.33 -0.43 -11.51
N PHE A 303 -21.22 -0.17 -12.48
CA PHE A 303 -22.20 0.92 -12.43
C PHE A 303 -23.16 0.77 -11.24
N PHE A 304 -23.56 -0.47 -10.92
CA PHE A 304 -24.50 -0.80 -9.84
C PHE A 304 -23.82 -1.14 -8.51
N ALA A 305 -22.48 -1.17 -8.46
CA ALA A 305 -21.73 -1.68 -7.33
C ALA A 305 -22.07 -1.02 -5.98
N ARG A 306 -22.49 0.26 -5.99
CA ARG A 306 -22.90 1.01 -4.79
C ARG A 306 -24.00 0.28 -4.04
N TYR A 307 -25.01 -0.22 -4.76
CA TYR A 307 -26.19 -0.84 -4.19
C TYR A 307 -25.87 -2.22 -3.63
N LEU A 308 -24.96 -2.95 -4.26
CA LEU A 308 -24.44 -4.22 -3.72
C LEU A 308 -23.69 -3.99 -2.40
N ILE A 309 -22.84 -2.95 -2.36
CA ILE A 309 -22.04 -2.61 -1.18
C ILE A 309 -22.94 -2.16 -0.03
N ASP A 310 -23.88 -1.24 -0.28
CA ASP A 310 -24.80 -0.73 0.73
C ASP A 310 -25.72 -1.82 1.29
N ALA A 311 -26.15 -2.75 0.43
CA ALA A 311 -27.01 -3.86 0.82
C ALA A 311 -26.32 -4.86 1.78
N GLY A 312 -25.00 -4.81 1.93
CA GLY A 312 -24.25 -5.60 2.91
C GLY A 312 -24.54 -5.23 4.36
N GLY A 313 -25.31 -4.17 4.63
CA GLY A 313 -25.69 -3.75 5.98
C GLY A 313 -24.55 -3.12 6.79
N HIS A 314 -23.42 -2.87 6.13
CA HIS A 314 -22.25 -2.21 6.68
C HIS A 314 -22.06 -0.85 5.99
N ARG A 315 -21.27 0.03 6.60
CA ARG A 315 -20.90 1.28 5.94
C ARG A 315 -20.13 0.97 4.64
N PRO A 316 -20.28 1.78 3.57
CA PRO A 316 -19.45 1.66 2.38
C PRO A 316 -17.96 1.67 2.76
N GLY A 317 -17.23 0.68 2.26
CA GLY A 317 -15.83 0.50 2.60
C GLY A 317 -14.89 1.40 1.80
N TRP A 318 -13.73 1.64 2.38
CA TRP A 318 -12.54 2.18 1.72
C TRP A 318 -11.47 1.09 1.64
N LEU A 319 -10.55 1.20 0.68
CA LEU A 319 -9.29 0.43 0.73
C LEU A 319 -8.62 0.55 2.12
N LEU A 320 -8.62 1.76 2.68
CA LEU A 320 -8.00 2.05 3.97
C LEU A 320 -8.63 1.30 5.15
N ASP A 321 -9.87 0.81 5.05
CA ASP A 321 -10.49 0.00 6.11
C ASP A 321 -9.88 -1.42 6.21
N TYR A 322 -9.20 -1.88 5.16
CA TYR A 322 -8.54 -3.20 5.13
C TYR A 322 -7.17 -3.21 5.81
N LEU A 323 -6.59 -2.03 6.09
CA LEU A 323 -5.25 -1.87 6.62
C LEU A 323 -5.28 -1.42 8.08
N PRO A 324 -4.51 -2.05 8.98
CA PRO A 324 -4.34 -1.56 10.34
C PRO A 324 -3.44 -0.31 10.35
N ASP A 325 -3.96 0.81 10.84
CA ASP A 325 -3.21 2.06 11.05
C ASP A 325 -2.30 2.47 9.85
N PRO A 326 -2.83 2.62 8.62
CA PRO A 326 -2.00 2.85 7.45
C PRO A 326 -1.35 4.24 7.44
N LEU A 327 -0.15 4.33 6.88
CA LEU A 327 0.47 5.59 6.47
C LEU A 327 0.13 5.86 5.00
N VAL A 328 -0.61 6.94 4.72
CA VAL A 328 -0.90 7.36 3.35
C VAL A 328 0.15 8.35 2.88
N ILE A 329 0.93 7.96 1.87
CA ILE A 329 1.89 8.82 1.20
C ILE A 329 1.20 9.42 -0.03
N ILE A 330 1.10 10.75 -0.08
CA ILE A 330 0.54 11.50 -1.20
C ILE A 330 1.69 12.02 -2.05
N ASP A 331 1.81 11.49 -3.27
CA ASP A 331 2.83 11.88 -4.24
C ASP A 331 2.37 13.10 -5.04
N GLU A 332 3.13 14.19 -4.95
CA GLU A 332 2.77 15.50 -5.54
C GLU A 332 1.35 15.94 -5.16
N PRO A 333 1.11 16.35 -3.90
CA PRO A 333 -0.23 16.61 -3.36
C PRO A 333 -1.07 17.57 -4.18
N ARG A 334 -0.47 18.60 -4.80
CA ARG A 334 -1.20 19.52 -5.68
C ARG A 334 -1.78 18.78 -6.87
N THR A 335 -0.99 17.96 -7.56
CA THR A 335 -1.43 17.18 -8.71
C THR A 335 -2.50 16.15 -8.31
N VAL A 336 -2.37 15.54 -7.12
CA VAL A 336 -3.38 14.61 -6.58
C VAL A 336 -4.70 15.35 -6.29
N LEU A 337 -4.64 16.54 -5.68
CA LEU A 337 -5.81 17.37 -5.41
C LEU A 337 -6.47 17.83 -6.71
N ASP A 338 -5.71 18.32 -7.68
CA ASP A 338 -6.22 18.71 -9.01
C ASP A 338 -6.93 17.51 -9.68
N SER A 339 -6.33 16.32 -9.61
CA SER A 339 -6.93 15.09 -10.16
C SER A 339 -8.22 14.68 -9.46
N LEU A 340 -8.32 14.92 -8.14
CA LEU A 340 -9.54 14.65 -7.36
C LEU A 340 -10.64 15.65 -7.71
N ASP A 341 -10.29 16.92 -7.86
CA ASP A 341 -11.21 18.01 -8.21
C ASP A 341 -11.79 17.77 -9.61
N ASP A 342 -10.93 17.43 -10.58
CA ASP A 342 -11.33 17.08 -11.95
C ASP A 342 -12.26 15.86 -11.98
N LEU A 343 -11.92 14.79 -11.24
CA LEU A 343 -12.73 13.58 -11.16
C LEU A 343 -14.11 13.87 -10.56
N ASP A 344 -14.17 14.64 -9.47
CA ASP A 344 -15.42 14.97 -8.78
C ASP A 344 -16.31 15.87 -9.65
N GLN A 345 -15.74 16.89 -10.30
CA GLN A 345 -16.46 17.78 -11.20
C GLN A 345 -17.03 17.01 -12.40
N HIS A 346 -16.19 16.25 -13.11
CA HIS A 346 -16.61 15.46 -14.28
C HIS A 346 -17.69 14.45 -13.92
N THR A 347 -17.59 13.84 -12.73
CA THR A 347 -18.59 12.90 -12.22
C THR A 347 -19.94 13.56 -11.97
N ARG A 348 -19.96 14.74 -11.35
CA ARG A 348 -21.20 15.50 -11.10
C ARG A 348 -21.85 15.95 -12.41
N GLU A 349 -21.08 16.52 -13.32
CA GLU A 349 -21.57 16.95 -14.64
C GLU A 349 -22.16 15.79 -15.43
N ARG A 350 -21.47 14.64 -15.42
CA ARG A 350 -21.94 13.43 -16.09
C ARG A 350 -23.24 12.91 -15.48
N ARG A 351 -23.34 12.85 -14.15
CA ARG A 351 -24.57 12.46 -13.44
C ARG A 351 -25.72 13.37 -13.84
N ASP A 352 -25.53 14.68 -13.76
CA ASP A 352 -26.58 15.66 -14.05
C ASP A 352 -27.03 15.59 -15.51
N ARG A 353 -26.10 15.37 -16.45
CA ARG A 353 -26.40 15.13 -17.86
C ARG A 353 -27.21 13.85 -18.09
N LEU A 354 -26.84 12.75 -17.43
CA LEU A 354 -27.52 11.45 -17.57
C LEU A 354 -28.90 11.45 -16.91
N MET A 355 -29.06 12.12 -15.77
CA MET A 355 -30.38 12.33 -15.17
C MET A 355 -31.24 13.21 -16.07
N GLY A 356 -30.68 14.33 -16.55
CA GLY A 356 -31.41 15.31 -17.36
C GLY A 356 -31.87 14.81 -18.72
N ASN A 357 -31.19 13.81 -19.30
CA ASN A 357 -31.63 13.19 -20.55
C ASN A 357 -32.44 11.89 -20.35
N GLY A 358 -32.66 11.44 -19.11
CA GLY A 358 -33.40 10.21 -18.82
C GLY A 358 -32.62 8.92 -19.10
N SER A 359 -31.28 8.95 -19.03
CA SER A 359 -30.42 7.76 -19.12
C SER A 359 -30.21 7.06 -17.78
N ILE A 360 -30.50 7.72 -16.65
CA ILE A 360 -30.48 7.11 -15.30
C ILE A 360 -31.70 7.59 -14.49
N PRO A 361 -32.22 6.77 -13.56
CA PRO A 361 -33.32 7.16 -12.69
C PRO A 361 -32.97 8.35 -11.81
N SER A 362 -33.99 9.06 -11.34
CA SER A 362 -33.78 10.07 -10.30
C SER A 362 -33.35 9.39 -9.00
N GLY A 363 -32.34 9.96 -8.32
CA GLY A 363 -31.77 9.38 -7.10
C GLY A 363 -30.76 8.24 -7.32
N PHE A 364 -30.43 7.88 -8.57
CA PHE A 364 -29.36 6.92 -8.82
C PHE A 364 -27.98 7.45 -8.41
N ALA A 365 -27.18 6.60 -7.75
CA ALA A 365 -25.83 6.94 -7.30
C ALA A 365 -24.79 5.86 -7.68
N ALA A 366 -23.70 6.28 -8.32
CA ALA A 366 -22.59 5.41 -8.68
C ALA A 366 -21.67 5.10 -7.48
N ALA A 367 -20.87 4.03 -7.59
CA ALA A 367 -20.00 3.49 -6.55
C ALA A 367 -18.66 4.24 -6.37
N TRP A 368 -18.72 5.53 -6.03
CA TRP A 368 -17.52 6.35 -5.81
C TRP A 368 -17.68 7.32 -4.63
N HIS A 369 -16.61 7.52 -3.87
CA HIS A 369 -16.56 8.49 -2.80
C HIS A 369 -16.24 9.88 -3.35
N ASP A 370 -17.09 10.86 -3.03
CA ASP A 370 -16.91 12.23 -3.49
C ASP A 370 -15.66 12.90 -2.91
N ARG A 371 -15.30 14.06 -3.48
CA ARG A 371 -14.15 14.85 -3.03
C ARG A 371 -14.18 15.09 -1.52
N ALA A 372 -15.32 15.57 -1.01
CA ALA A 372 -15.45 15.92 0.40
C ALA A 372 -15.26 14.71 1.33
N SER A 373 -15.78 13.55 0.94
CA SER A 373 -15.66 12.30 1.69
C SER A 373 -14.25 11.74 1.62
N THR A 374 -13.60 11.83 0.46
CA THR A 374 -12.20 11.43 0.25
C THR A 374 -11.26 12.20 1.16
N LEU A 375 -11.43 13.51 1.19
CA LEU A 375 -10.57 14.37 2.00
C LEU A 375 -10.80 14.21 3.50
N ARG A 376 -12.07 14.05 3.94
CA ARG A 376 -12.38 13.69 5.32
C ARG A 376 -11.71 12.37 5.69
N ARG A 377 -11.82 11.36 4.83
CA ARG A 377 -11.21 10.06 5.08
C ARG A 377 -9.68 10.14 5.16
N LEU A 378 -9.04 10.90 4.28
CA LEU A 378 -7.60 11.06 4.33
C LEU A 378 -7.13 11.86 5.57
N ALA A 379 -7.97 12.75 6.11
CA ALA A 379 -7.66 13.45 7.36
C ALA A 379 -7.74 12.55 8.61
N ASP A 380 -8.50 11.44 8.53
CA ASP A 380 -8.68 10.47 9.62
C ASP A 380 -7.51 9.46 9.73
N VAL A 381 -6.53 9.51 8.83
CA VAL A 381 -5.39 8.59 8.78
C VAL A 381 -4.07 9.35 8.79
N ALA A 382 -2.97 8.65 9.07
CA ALA A 382 -1.65 9.26 9.02
C ALA A 382 -1.30 9.61 7.57
N THR A 383 -0.80 10.83 7.34
CA THR A 383 -0.51 11.34 5.98
C THR A 383 0.88 11.95 5.89
N MET A 384 1.57 11.60 4.81
CA MET A 384 2.87 12.18 4.44
C MET A 384 2.82 12.70 3.01
N HIS A 385 3.25 13.94 2.82
CA HIS A 385 3.33 14.57 1.50
C HIS A 385 4.76 14.52 0.98
N LEU A 386 4.94 13.92 -0.19
CA LEU A 386 6.22 13.93 -0.91
C LEU A 386 6.09 14.84 -2.13
N SER A 387 6.97 15.83 -2.23
CA SER A 387 7.03 16.75 -3.38
C SER A 387 8.45 16.88 -3.89
N TYR A 388 8.68 16.98 -5.20
CA TYR A 388 10.02 17.30 -5.73
C TYR A 388 10.31 18.81 -5.80
N ARG A 389 9.31 19.66 -5.54
CA ARG A 389 9.43 21.12 -5.45
C ARG A 389 8.85 21.63 -4.13
N THR A 390 9.56 22.57 -3.51
CA THR A 390 9.12 23.37 -2.36
C THR A 390 7.83 24.11 -2.68
N PRO A 391 6.71 23.84 -1.99
CA PRO A 391 5.58 24.77 -1.93
C PRO A 391 6.05 25.95 -1.08
N GLY A 392 6.06 27.18 -1.63
CA GLY A 392 6.54 28.34 -0.89
C GLY A 392 5.91 28.47 0.51
N GLY A 393 6.74 28.33 1.56
CA GLY A 393 6.44 28.76 2.93
C GLY A 393 5.89 27.70 3.89
N SER A 394 6.74 26.83 4.44
CA SER A 394 6.75 26.38 5.85
C SER A 394 7.88 25.34 6.05
N THR A 395 8.19 24.95 7.28
CA THR A 395 9.40 24.20 7.68
C THR A 395 9.54 22.86 6.94
N GLU A 396 10.39 22.82 5.92
CA GLU A 396 10.61 21.66 5.05
C GLU A 396 11.75 20.76 5.54
N LEU A 397 11.50 19.45 5.59
CA LEU A 397 12.60 18.48 5.57
C LEU A 397 13.00 18.23 4.11
N VAL A 398 14.14 18.79 3.70
CA VAL A 398 14.73 18.51 2.37
C VAL A 398 15.53 17.21 2.47
N VAL A 399 15.06 16.17 1.77
CA VAL A 399 15.71 14.86 1.69
C VAL A 399 16.39 14.73 0.34
N GLY A 400 17.68 14.39 0.34
CA GLY A 400 18.50 14.33 -0.88
C GLY A 400 19.28 15.62 -1.17
N ALA A 401 19.66 16.37 -0.13
CA ALA A 401 20.82 17.26 -0.26
C ALA A 401 22.00 16.44 -0.80
N PRO A 402 22.81 16.98 -1.73
CA PRO A 402 23.98 16.27 -2.21
C PRO A 402 24.80 15.82 -0.99
N LEU A 403 25.30 14.58 -1.00
CA LEU A 403 26.43 14.22 -0.14
C LEU A 403 27.43 15.38 -0.27
N PRO A 404 27.99 15.92 0.82
CA PRO A 404 29.06 16.88 0.71
C PRO A 404 30.16 16.18 -0.08
N VAL A 405 30.28 16.53 -1.36
CA VAL A 405 31.49 16.29 -2.10
C VAL A 405 32.45 17.29 -1.48
N THR A 406 33.13 16.88 -0.41
CA THR A 406 34.36 17.55 -0.03
C THR A 406 35.29 17.33 -1.22
N ALA A 407 35.32 18.31 -2.12
CA ALA A 407 36.51 18.53 -2.91
C ALA A 407 37.67 18.62 -1.90
N PRO A 408 38.78 17.93 -2.10
CA PRO A 408 39.97 18.22 -1.33
C PRO A 408 40.43 19.63 -1.74
N ASP A 409 40.02 20.64 -0.99
CA ASP A 409 40.71 21.93 -0.89
C ASP A 409 41.71 21.79 0.29
N GLY A 410 42.98 22.18 0.22
CA GLY A 410 43.72 22.89 -0.82
C GLY A 410 45.06 22.21 -1.10
N ASP A 411 45.99 22.90 -1.74
CA ASP A 411 46.76 23.89 -0.97
C ASP A 411 47.17 25.14 -1.78
N PRO A 412 47.53 26.23 -1.06
CA PRO A 412 47.46 27.61 -1.53
C PRO A 412 48.71 28.08 -2.28
N GLU A 413 48.56 29.19 -3.00
CA GLU A 413 49.66 29.94 -3.60
C GLU A 413 50.66 30.44 -2.55
N GLU A 414 51.95 30.31 -2.82
CA GLU A 414 52.95 31.28 -2.35
C GLU A 414 54.09 31.45 -3.38
N ASP A 415 54.39 32.72 -3.64
CA ASP A 415 55.33 33.26 -4.63
C ASP A 415 56.76 33.42 -4.05
N ALA A 416 57.72 33.66 -4.94
CA ALA A 416 59.05 34.23 -4.73
C ALA A 416 60.28 33.32 -4.51
N THR A 417 61.21 33.46 -5.48
CA THR A 417 62.67 33.41 -5.31
C THR A 417 63.18 34.15 -4.06
N GLN A 418 64.06 33.54 -3.26
CA GLN A 418 65.47 33.95 -3.04
C GLN A 418 66.20 33.14 -1.93
N VAL A 419 67.35 32.58 -2.32
CA VAL A 419 68.66 32.44 -1.61
C VAL A 419 68.83 31.49 -0.40
N HIS A 420 69.69 30.47 -0.64
CA HIS A 420 70.59 29.60 0.18
C HIS A 420 71.19 30.14 1.52
N PRO A 421 72.00 29.37 2.30
CA PRO A 421 72.11 27.91 2.57
C PRO A 421 72.36 27.49 4.08
N ASP A 422 72.24 26.19 4.39
CA ASP A 422 72.94 25.31 5.40
C ASP A 422 73.20 25.76 6.88
N PRO A 423 73.56 24.87 7.85
CA PRO A 423 73.24 23.44 8.09
C PRO A 423 72.87 23.11 9.59
N LEU A 424 72.59 21.81 9.86
CA LEU A 424 72.52 20.99 11.13
C LEU A 424 73.10 21.59 12.45
N PRO A 425 72.73 21.14 13.71
CA PRO A 425 72.50 19.72 14.12
C PRO A 425 71.61 19.39 15.39
N LEU A 426 71.31 18.07 15.56
CA LEU A 426 71.28 17.19 16.77
C LEU A 426 70.53 17.48 18.12
N GLN A 427 70.14 16.33 18.73
CA GLN A 427 69.83 15.95 20.14
C GLN A 427 68.33 15.90 20.52
N LEU A 428 67.67 14.82 21.00
CA LEU A 428 67.88 13.64 21.89
C LEU A 428 67.13 13.78 23.22
N HIS A 429 66.54 12.63 23.67
CA HIS A 429 66.05 12.27 25.03
C HIS A 429 64.64 12.74 25.43
N HIS A 430 63.84 12.03 26.26
CA HIS A 430 63.69 10.62 26.68
C HIS A 430 62.45 10.58 27.63
N GLY A 431 61.78 9.43 27.74
CA GLY A 431 61.11 8.96 28.98
C GLY A 431 59.58 9.06 29.02
N GLN A 432 58.82 8.24 29.75
CA GLN A 432 58.91 6.91 30.40
C GLN A 432 57.61 6.75 31.23
N GLY A 433 57.15 5.51 31.48
CA GLY A 433 56.13 5.12 32.49
C GLY A 433 54.80 4.64 31.89
N GLU A 434 54.46 3.34 31.78
CA GLU A 434 54.10 2.34 32.83
C GLU A 434 52.85 2.75 33.66
N GLY A 435 51.80 1.95 33.90
CA GLY A 435 51.46 0.56 33.57
C GLY A 435 50.19 0.09 34.33
N TRP A 436 49.76 -1.16 34.05
CA TRP A 436 48.93 -2.11 34.86
C TRP A 436 47.47 -1.74 35.22
N GLY A 437 46.43 -2.59 35.17
CA GLY A 437 46.24 -4.02 34.85
C GLY A 437 44.96 -4.56 35.53
N GLN A 438 44.23 -5.48 34.85
CA GLN A 438 43.45 -6.64 35.39
C GLN A 438 42.27 -6.41 36.39
N THR A 439 41.20 -7.21 36.55
CA THR A 439 40.48 -8.34 35.90
C THR A 439 39.21 -8.62 36.74
N ALA A 440 38.25 -9.39 36.18
CA ALA A 440 37.38 -10.40 36.81
C ALA A 440 35.92 -10.06 37.22
N ALA A 441 35.01 -10.90 36.69
CA ALA A 441 33.65 -11.24 37.14
C ALA A 441 33.71 -12.17 38.40
N PRO A 442 32.62 -12.74 39.02
CA PRO A 442 31.40 -13.35 38.40
C PRO A 442 30.06 -13.38 39.22
N MET A 443 29.01 -13.90 38.56
CA MET A 443 27.92 -14.83 38.99
C MET A 443 26.89 -14.56 40.13
N ASP A 444 25.63 -14.80 39.71
CA ASP A 444 24.51 -15.55 40.33
C ASP A 444 23.43 -14.93 41.26
N ALA A 445 22.20 -15.40 40.97
CA ALA A 445 20.80 -15.10 41.36
C ALA A 445 20.46 -15.32 42.87
N PRO A 446 19.19 -15.25 43.40
CA PRO A 446 17.85 -15.22 42.76
C PRO A 446 16.74 -14.31 43.40
N ASP A 447 15.57 -14.27 42.75
CA ASP A 447 14.29 -13.67 43.22
C ASP A 447 13.63 -14.48 44.36
N PRO A 448 12.80 -13.83 45.21
CA PRO A 448 11.40 -14.27 45.32
C PRO A 448 10.32 -13.18 45.62
N VAL A 449 9.16 -13.37 44.98
CA VAL A 449 7.75 -13.36 45.45
C VAL A 449 7.18 -12.18 46.32
N LEU A 450 6.17 -11.55 45.72
CA LEU A 450 4.98 -10.78 46.17
C LEU A 450 4.50 -10.89 47.64
N GLU A 451 4.08 -9.75 48.24
CA GLU A 451 2.68 -9.46 48.63
C GLU A 451 2.46 -7.95 48.99
N PRO A 452 1.21 -7.43 48.97
CA PRO A 452 0.86 -6.00 48.94
C PRO A 452 0.38 -5.45 50.30
N ASP A 453 0.50 -4.14 50.56
CA ASP A 453 -0.60 -3.31 51.07
C ASP A 453 -0.26 -1.79 51.13
N GLU A 454 -1.33 -1.03 51.09
CA GLU A 454 -1.61 0.40 50.96
C GLU A 454 -0.84 1.39 51.86
N THR A 455 -0.52 2.57 51.30
CA THR A 455 -0.85 3.88 51.88
C THR A 455 -0.54 5.01 50.88
N ARG A 456 -1.60 5.66 50.38
CA ARG A 456 -1.56 6.94 49.63
C ARG A 456 -1.33 8.10 50.63
N PRO A 457 -0.77 9.27 50.25
CA PRO A 457 -1.60 10.28 49.57
C PRO A 457 -0.88 11.27 48.62
N ALA A 458 -1.73 12.07 47.96
CA ALA A 458 -1.54 13.39 47.36
C ALA A 458 -0.92 13.49 45.95
N ALA A 459 -1.78 13.98 45.05
CA ALA A 459 -1.47 14.39 43.69
C ALA A 459 -0.70 15.73 43.69
N GLU A 460 0.38 15.79 42.93
CA GLU A 460 0.99 17.05 42.51
C GLU A 460 0.65 17.33 41.05
N THR A 461 -0.02 18.46 40.87
CA THR A 461 -0.37 19.11 39.62
C THR A 461 0.88 19.77 39.06
N THR A 462 1.44 19.25 37.97
CA THR A 462 2.52 19.95 37.24
C THR A 462 1.92 20.74 36.09
N THR A 463 1.91 22.05 36.29
CA THR A 463 1.53 23.10 35.36
C THR A 463 2.44 23.09 34.12
N LEU A 464 1.86 23.00 32.92
CA LEU A 464 2.56 23.22 31.66
C LEU A 464 2.91 24.71 31.52
N VAL A 465 4.21 25.00 31.37
CA VAL A 465 4.72 26.32 31.00
C VAL A 465 4.77 26.41 29.47
N PRO A 466 4.22 27.48 28.84
CA PRO A 466 4.29 27.62 27.39
C PRO A 466 5.69 28.08 26.98
N VAL A 467 6.33 27.38 26.06
CA VAL A 467 7.58 27.83 25.43
C VAL A 467 7.22 28.50 24.10
N HIS A 468 7.57 29.79 24.00
CA HIS A 468 7.35 30.69 22.86
C HIS A 468 8.22 30.27 21.64
N PRO A 469 7.84 30.59 20.38
CA PRO A 469 8.56 30.19 19.18
C PRO A 469 9.67 31.20 18.88
N ASP A 470 10.92 30.73 18.88
CA ASP A 470 12.07 31.21 18.11
C ASP A 470 13.35 30.70 18.79
N ALA A 471 13.92 29.62 18.25
CA ALA A 471 15.29 29.23 18.55
C ALA A 471 15.93 28.68 17.28
N ALA A 472 16.37 29.59 16.42
CA ALA A 472 17.45 29.32 15.49
C ALA A 472 18.70 28.96 16.30
N ILE A 473 19.21 27.74 16.14
CA ILE A 473 20.53 27.35 16.67
C ILE A 473 21.41 27.05 15.45
N VAL A 474 22.29 28.01 15.16
CA VAL A 474 23.46 27.87 14.29
C VAL A 474 24.55 27.23 15.14
N LEU A 475 25.15 26.13 14.66
CA LEU A 475 26.41 25.62 15.21
C LEU A 475 27.44 25.53 14.08
N THR A 476 28.43 26.41 14.17
CA THR A 476 29.68 26.44 13.39
C THR A 476 30.79 25.68 14.13
N GLU A 477 31.57 24.93 13.35
CA GLU A 477 32.97 24.49 13.52
C GLU A 477 33.42 23.65 14.73
N PHE A 478 34.07 22.51 14.42
CA PHE A 478 35.25 21.99 15.13
C PHE A 478 36.13 21.16 14.17
N GLU A 479 37.41 21.55 14.03
CA GLU A 479 38.48 20.89 13.27
C GLU A 479 39.27 19.84 14.11
N MET A 480 39.56 18.69 13.46
CA MET A 480 40.84 17.95 13.28
C MET A 480 41.85 17.82 14.47
N ALA A 481 42.61 16.74 14.74
CA ALA A 481 43.23 15.63 13.98
C ALA A 481 43.87 14.60 14.99
N PRO A 482 44.80 13.64 14.67
CA PRO A 482 45.16 12.94 13.41
C PRO A 482 45.48 11.40 13.51
N THR A 483 45.44 10.75 12.33
CA THR A 483 46.28 9.71 11.67
C THR A 483 46.89 8.46 12.36
N TYR A 484 46.72 7.29 11.70
CA TYR A 484 47.70 6.52 10.87
C TYR A 484 47.04 5.17 10.47
N GLY A 485 47.17 4.52 9.31
CA GLY A 485 48.01 4.66 8.11
C GLY A 485 48.29 3.25 7.54
N GLY A 486 47.97 2.96 6.27
CA GLY A 486 48.37 1.70 5.61
C GLY A 486 47.76 1.50 4.21
N ARG A 487 48.52 1.81 3.15
CA ARG A 487 48.21 1.57 1.73
C ARG A 487 48.84 0.27 1.25
N ILE A 488 48.22 -0.44 0.29
CA ILE A 488 48.91 -1.04 -0.86
C ILE A 488 48.04 -0.86 -2.12
N LYS A 489 48.71 -0.52 -3.22
CA LYS A 489 48.21 -0.15 -4.54
C LYS A 489 48.12 -1.35 -5.50
N ASP A 490 47.24 -1.19 -6.50
CA ASP A 490 47.25 -1.65 -7.90
C ASP A 490 47.51 -3.12 -8.25
N VAL A 491 46.72 -3.66 -9.20
CA VAL A 491 47.15 -4.19 -10.52
C VAL A 491 46.06 -5.05 -11.19
N GLU A 492 45.67 -4.59 -12.39
CA GLU A 492 45.27 -5.29 -13.63
C GLU A 492 44.03 -6.21 -13.80
N ARG A 493 43.36 -5.92 -14.93
CA ARG A 493 42.46 -6.77 -15.72
C ARG A 493 43.12 -8.09 -16.14
N CYS A 494 42.39 -9.21 -16.06
CA CYS A 494 42.33 -10.17 -17.16
C CYS A 494 41.10 -11.08 -17.09
N ARG A 495 40.88 -11.79 -18.19
CA ARG A 495 39.60 -12.22 -18.77
C ARG A 495 39.60 -13.75 -18.91
N VAL A 496 38.40 -14.33 -19.01
CA VAL A 496 38.06 -15.67 -19.56
C VAL A 496 38.28 -16.88 -18.63
N GLY A 497 37.22 -17.71 -18.53
CA GLY A 497 37.20 -18.93 -17.71
C GLY A 497 37.69 -20.20 -18.43
N ALA A 498 37.54 -21.34 -17.75
CA ALA A 498 37.32 -22.67 -18.31
C ALA A 498 37.17 -23.72 -17.19
N CYS A 499 36.27 -24.68 -17.46
CA CYS A 499 36.36 -26.12 -17.22
C CYS A 499 37.14 -26.67 -16.01
N MET A 500 36.44 -27.48 -15.22
CA MET A 500 36.99 -28.54 -14.37
C MET A 500 37.14 -29.85 -15.14
N PRO A 501 38.22 -30.63 -14.92
CA PRO A 501 38.22 -32.07 -15.17
C PRO A 501 38.56 -32.90 -13.92
N GLY A 502 37.90 -34.05 -13.82
CA GLY A 502 38.56 -35.34 -13.58
C GLY A 502 38.70 -35.84 -12.14
N THR A 503 37.87 -36.80 -11.76
CA THR A 503 38.27 -38.22 -11.66
C THR A 503 37.07 -39.13 -11.76
#